data_AF-A0A7R9UQZ4-F1
#
_entry.id   AF-A0A7R9UQZ4-F1
#
_cell.length_a   1.000
_cell.length_b   1.000
_cell.length_c   1.000
_cell.angle_alpha   90.00
_cell.angle_beta   90.00
_cell.angle_gamma   90.00
#
_symmetry.space_group_name_H-M   'P 1'
#
loop_
_entity.id
_entity.type
_entity.pdbx_description
1 polymer ?
#
loop_
_entity_poly.entity_id
_entity_poly.type
_entity_poly.pdbx_seq_one_letter_code
_entity_poly.pdbx_strand_id
1 'polypeptide(L)'
;AWVYEFKYPTGAMDSEALAVAPDGSKFWVIEKTTGASAKVFESAPLFQQDATEFYREVDVEQVAALSPPCFASNLGCPGDKLRWSVTGMDVHPQGNKAIVQTYAGPFEYNLASPFDLSSMSSVTPQGGFSSK
;
A
#
# COMPACT_ATOMS: atom_id res chain seq x y z
N ALA A 1 11.03 -22.83 -3.39
CA ALA A 1 10.26 -21.63 -3.02
C ALA A 1 11.06 -20.43 -3.45
N TRP A 2 10.55 -19.59 -4.33
CA TRP A 2 11.30 -18.40 -4.77
C TRP A 2 11.54 -17.45 -3.59
N VAL A 3 12.72 -16.84 -3.53
CA VAL A 3 13.10 -15.87 -2.49
C VAL A 3 13.40 -14.54 -3.18
N TYR A 4 12.67 -13.50 -2.78
CA TYR A 4 12.90 -12.13 -3.22
C TYR A 4 13.48 -11.31 -2.07
N GLU A 5 14.61 -10.65 -2.30
CA GLU A 5 15.21 -9.67 -1.39
C GLU A 5 15.07 -8.27 -1.98
N PHE A 6 14.80 -7.26 -1.16
CA PHE A 6 14.73 -5.87 -1.63
C PHE A 6 15.33 -4.92 -0.59
N LYS A 7 15.69 -3.72 -1.06
CA LYS A 7 16.15 -2.61 -0.22
C LYS A 7 15.35 -1.37 -0.57
N TYR A 8 14.93 -0.61 0.44
CA TYR A 8 14.26 0.66 0.21
C TYR A 8 15.25 1.69 -0.38
N PRO A 9 14.81 2.55 -1.32
CA PRO A 9 15.66 3.54 -1.97
C PRO A 9 16.30 4.57 -1.02
N THR A 10 15.67 4.80 0.13
CA THR A 10 16.07 5.87 1.08
C THR A 10 16.68 5.34 2.38
N GLY A 11 17.01 4.04 2.43
CA GLY A 11 17.49 3.37 3.63
C GLY A 11 16.37 2.70 4.42
N ALA A 12 16.70 2.18 5.62
CA ALA A 12 15.76 1.39 6.42
C ALA A 12 14.41 2.10 6.64
N MET A 13 13.32 1.36 6.48
CA MET A 13 11.95 1.84 6.64
C MET A 13 11.22 0.99 7.68
N ASP A 14 10.41 1.62 8.52
CA ASP A 14 9.46 0.94 9.39
C ASP A 14 8.19 0.65 8.57
N SER A 15 7.97 -0.59 8.16
CA SER A 15 6.82 -0.99 7.33
C SER A 15 5.94 -1.99 8.07
N GLU A 16 4.62 -1.78 8.02
CA GLU A 16 3.64 -2.64 8.70
C GLU A 16 2.65 -3.34 7.75
N ALA A 17 2.63 -2.98 6.47
CA ALA A 17 1.75 -3.63 5.50
C ALA A 17 2.51 -4.11 4.27
N LEU A 18 2.14 -5.32 3.82
CA LEU A 18 2.59 -5.97 2.59
C LEU A 18 1.34 -6.51 1.88
N ALA A 19 1.21 -6.28 0.59
CA ALA A 19 0.27 -7.00 -0.27
C ALA A 19 0.96 -7.49 -1.54
N VAL A 20 0.37 -8.51 -2.15
CA VAL A 20 0.86 -9.13 -3.38
C VAL A 20 -0.25 -9.08 -4.41
N ALA A 21 0.10 -8.81 -5.65
CA ALA A 21 -0.86 -8.87 -6.75
C ALA A 21 -1.46 -10.30 -6.80
N PRO A 22 -2.77 -10.45 -7.09
CA PRO A 22 -3.43 -11.76 -7.16
C PRO A 22 -2.77 -12.73 -8.16
N ASP A 23 -2.16 -12.20 -9.21
CA ASP A 23 -1.40 -12.98 -10.20
C ASP A 23 0.04 -13.26 -9.77
N GLY A 24 0.53 -12.65 -8.70
CA GLY A 24 1.91 -12.74 -8.21
C GLY A 24 2.91 -11.85 -8.97
N SER A 25 2.44 -10.94 -9.83
CA SER A 25 3.32 -10.15 -10.72
C SER A 25 4.16 -9.10 -9.99
N LYS A 26 3.67 -8.58 -8.86
CA LYS A 26 4.32 -7.56 -8.04
C LYS A 26 3.83 -7.61 -6.59
N PHE A 27 4.57 -6.96 -5.70
CA PHE A 27 4.16 -6.72 -4.32
C PHE A 27 4.25 -5.23 -3.99
N TRP A 28 3.56 -4.84 -2.93
CA TRP A 28 3.58 -3.48 -2.38
C TRP A 28 3.83 -3.51 -0.90
N VAL A 29 4.55 -2.50 -0.41
CA VAL A 29 4.86 -2.32 1.00
C VAL A 29 4.46 -0.90 1.42
N ILE A 30 3.83 -0.75 2.58
CA ILE A 30 3.47 0.56 3.12
C ILE A 30 4.20 0.81 4.45
N GLU A 31 4.81 1.99 4.54
CA GLU A 31 5.42 2.52 5.76
C GLU A 31 4.38 2.65 6.89
N LYS A 32 4.77 2.30 8.10
CA LYS A 32 4.00 2.60 9.31
C LYS A 32 3.95 4.11 9.50
N THR A 33 2.77 4.71 9.40
CA THR A 33 2.63 6.16 9.63
C THR A 33 3.01 6.50 11.08
N THR A 34 4.15 7.16 11.27
CA THR A 34 4.53 7.85 12.51
C THR A 34 4.60 9.38 12.31
N GLY A 35 4.58 9.83 11.04
CA GLY A 35 4.68 11.22 10.61
C GLY A 35 3.39 11.79 10.01
N ALA A 36 3.53 12.58 8.95
CA ALA A 36 2.42 13.23 8.25
C ALA A 36 1.81 12.37 7.12
N SER A 37 2.57 11.39 6.62
CA SER A 37 2.16 10.48 5.56
C SER A 37 2.85 9.13 5.71
N ALA A 38 2.30 8.11 5.06
CA ALA A 38 2.92 6.81 4.86
C ALA A 38 3.34 6.66 3.40
N LYS A 39 4.59 6.28 3.15
CA LYS A 39 5.07 5.96 1.80
C LYS A 39 4.55 4.59 1.36
N VAL A 40 4.18 4.50 0.08
CA VAL A 40 3.84 3.25 -0.59
C VAL A 40 4.96 2.90 -1.56
N PHE A 41 5.49 1.70 -1.44
CA PHE A 41 6.51 1.15 -2.31
C PHE A 41 5.92 0.05 -3.19
N GLU A 42 6.31 0.01 -4.46
CA GLU A 42 5.97 -1.04 -5.42
C GLU A 42 7.25 -1.76 -5.86
N SER A 43 7.17 -3.08 -6.02
CA SER A 43 8.26 -3.87 -6.59
C SER A 43 8.31 -3.75 -8.11
N ALA A 44 9.51 -3.86 -8.68
CA ALA A 44 9.65 -4.24 -10.08
C ALA A 44 8.93 -5.59 -10.37
N PRO A 45 8.57 -5.88 -11.64
CA PRO A 45 7.93 -7.13 -12.00
C PRO A 45 8.72 -8.38 -11.53
N LEU A 46 8.01 -9.28 -10.86
CA LEU A 46 8.57 -10.49 -10.25
C LEU A 46 8.73 -11.63 -11.26
N PHE A 47 7.78 -11.77 -12.19
CA PHE A 47 7.88 -12.77 -13.24
C PHE A 47 8.85 -12.35 -14.32
N GLN A 48 9.78 -13.25 -14.60
CA GLN A 48 10.65 -13.20 -15.77
C GLN A 48 10.45 -14.49 -16.55
N GLN A 49 10.42 -14.36 -17.88
CA GLN A 49 10.39 -15.52 -18.75
C GLN A 49 11.68 -16.34 -18.54
N ASP A 50 11.54 -17.66 -18.43
CA ASP A 50 12.65 -18.61 -18.29
C ASP A 50 13.54 -18.42 -17.07
N ALA A 51 13.04 -17.79 -16.00
CA ALA A 51 13.78 -17.67 -14.74
C ALA A 51 14.11 -19.06 -14.17
N THR A 52 15.37 -19.27 -13.80
CA THR A 52 15.84 -20.50 -13.13
C THR A 52 16.44 -20.21 -11.75
N GLU A 53 16.63 -18.94 -11.41
CA GLU A 53 17.28 -18.48 -10.18
C GLU A 53 16.31 -18.48 -8.99
N PHE A 54 16.58 -19.30 -7.97
CA PHE A 54 15.72 -19.39 -6.79
C PHE A 54 15.69 -18.11 -5.92
N TYR A 55 16.75 -17.30 -5.98
CA TYR A 55 16.94 -16.06 -5.23
C TYR A 55 17.12 -14.90 -6.19
N ARG A 56 16.47 -13.77 -5.93
CA ARG A 56 16.60 -12.56 -6.73
C ARG A 56 16.49 -11.30 -5.88
N GLU A 57 17.38 -10.34 -6.13
CA GLU A 57 17.18 -8.97 -5.67
C GLU A 57 16.15 -8.26 -6.56
N VAL A 58 15.18 -7.60 -5.93
CA VAL A 58 14.08 -6.90 -6.58
C VAL A 58 14.12 -5.44 -6.17
N ASP A 59 14.19 -4.56 -7.17
CA ASP A 59 14.08 -3.13 -6.94
C ASP A 59 12.67 -2.78 -6.46
N VAL A 60 12.58 -1.85 -5.52
CA VAL A 60 11.31 -1.23 -5.12
C VAL A 60 11.40 0.28 -5.28
N GLU A 61 10.31 0.91 -5.70
CA GLU A 61 10.23 2.36 -5.85
C GLU A 61 9.05 2.93 -5.06
N GLN A 62 9.20 4.18 -4.59
CA GLN A 62 8.08 4.87 -3.94
C GLN A 62 7.10 5.35 -5.00
N VAL A 63 5.89 4.81 -5.02
CA VAL A 63 4.83 5.14 -6.00
C VAL A 63 3.78 6.10 -5.46
N ALA A 64 3.60 6.15 -4.14
CA ALA A 64 2.60 7.01 -3.52
C ALA A 64 3.01 7.47 -2.11
N ALA A 65 2.30 8.48 -1.61
CA ALA A 65 2.34 8.91 -0.22
C ALA A 65 0.91 9.12 0.30
N LEU A 66 0.50 8.28 1.24
CA LEU A 66 -0.82 8.32 1.85
C LEU A 66 -0.78 9.31 3.00
N SER A 67 -1.48 10.43 2.84
CA SER A 67 -1.75 11.32 3.96
C SER A 67 -3.07 10.93 4.60
N PRO A 68 -3.28 11.24 5.89
CA PRO A 68 -4.61 11.23 6.48
C PRO A 68 -5.59 11.92 5.50
N PRO A 69 -6.65 11.22 5.04
CA PRO A 69 -7.75 11.79 4.32
C PRO A 69 -8.45 12.69 5.33
N CYS A 70 -8.03 13.94 5.33
CA CYS A 70 -8.82 15.03 5.84
C CYS A 70 -10.12 15.01 5.04
N PHE A 71 -11.14 14.37 5.62
CA PHE A 71 -12.52 14.25 5.17
C PHE A 71 -12.81 13.34 3.97
N ALA A 72 -13.08 12.07 4.28
CA ALA A 72 -14.03 11.22 3.54
C ALA A 72 -15.35 10.99 4.31
N SER A 73 -15.47 11.55 5.51
CA SER A 73 -16.65 11.50 6.35
C SER A 73 -16.66 12.80 7.15
N ASN A 74 -17.83 13.26 7.58
CA ASN A 74 -18.00 14.47 8.40
C ASN A 74 -17.38 14.35 9.82
N LEU A 75 -16.25 13.65 9.99
CA LEU A 75 -15.67 13.22 11.27
C LEU A 75 -14.48 14.07 11.76
N GLY A 76 -13.99 15.02 10.96
CA GLY A 76 -12.82 15.82 11.35
C GLY A 76 -11.49 15.10 11.11
N CYS A 77 -10.39 15.87 11.09
CA CYS A 77 -9.05 15.27 11.14
C CYS A 77 -8.82 14.68 12.54
N PRO A 78 -8.35 13.43 12.67
CA PRO A 78 -7.92 12.94 13.96
C PRO A 78 -6.82 13.85 14.51
N GLY A 79 -7.04 14.45 15.68
CA GLY A 79 -6.00 15.22 16.37
C GLY A 79 -4.80 14.35 16.76
N ASP A 80 -5.02 13.03 16.85
CA ASP A 80 -4.01 12.02 17.13
C ASP A 80 -3.56 11.30 15.86
N LYS A 81 -2.31 11.57 15.46
CA LYS A 81 -1.66 10.97 14.28
C LYS A 81 -1.53 9.45 14.39
N LEU A 82 -1.50 8.89 15.60
CA LEU A 82 -1.38 7.44 15.80
C LEU A 82 -2.59 6.68 15.25
N ARG A 83 -3.77 7.30 15.22
CA ARG A 83 -4.96 6.68 14.61
C ARG A 83 -4.81 6.44 13.10
N TRP A 84 -3.88 7.14 12.45
CA TRP A 84 -3.56 6.98 11.04
C TRP A 84 -2.37 6.06 10.75
N SER A 85 -1.80 5.43 11.77
CA SER A 85 -0.78 4.41 11.56
C SER A 85 -1.38 3.23 10.79
N VAL A 86 -0.74 2.91 9.67
CA VAL A 86 -1.06 1.74 8.84
C VAL A 86 -0.70 0.48 9.61
N THR A 87 -1.59 -0.51 9.59
CA THR A 87 -1.40 -1.82 10.22
C THR A 87 -1.66 -2.99 9.27
N GLY A 88 -2.07 -2.71 8.03
CA GLY A 88 -2.31 -3.73 7.01
C GLY A 88 -2.80 -3.14 5.69
N MET A 89 -2.73 -3.94 4.63
CA MET A 89 -3.30 -3.58 3.33
C MET A 89 -3.68 -4.85 2.56
N ASP A 90 -4.60 -4.71 1.60
CA ASP A 90 -4.87 -5.73 0.60
C ASP A 90 -5.34 -5.10 -0.71
N VAL A 91 -5.22 -5.83 -1.81
CA VAL A 91 -5.64 -5.39 -3.15
C VAL A 91 -6.74 -6.30 -3.68
N HIS A 92 -7.77 -5.69 -4.24
CA HIS A 92 -8.89 -6.43 -4.81
C HIS A 92 -8.44 -7.39 -5.93
N PRO A 93 -9.05 -8.57 -6.12
CA PRO A 93 -8.60 -9.56 -7.11
C PRO A 93 -8.50 -9.04 -8.55
N GLN A 94 -9.34 -8.06 -8.91
CA GLN A 94 -9.34 -7.39 -10.22
C GLN A 94 -8.46 -6.14 -10.27
N GLY A 95 -7.79 -5.78 -9.17
CA GLY A 95 -6.88 -4.64 -9.07
C GLY A 95 -7.53 -3.27 -9.11
N ASN A 96 -8.85 -3.16 -9.11
CA ASN A 96 -9.55 -1.87 -9.20
C ASN A 96 -9.68 -1.15 -7.84
N LYS A 97 -9.38 -1.82 -6.73
CA LYS A 97 -9.44 -1.26 -5.39
C LYS A 97 -8.29 -1.74 -4.52
N ALA A 98 -7.90 -0.91 -3.57
CA ALA A 98 -7.02 -1.28 -2.46
C ALA A 98 -7.69 -0.91 -1.13
N ILE A 99 -7.51 -1.74 -0.11
CA ILE A 99 -7.92 -1.43 1.26
C ILE A 99 -6.66 -1.23 2.08
N VAL A 100 -6.63 -0.15 2.86
CA VAL A 100 -5.58 0.12 3.84
C VAL A 100 -6.21 0.11 5.22
N GLN A 101 -5.73 -0.78 6.09
CA GLN A 101 -6.12 -0.84 7.49
C GLN A 101 -5.24 0.12 8.30
N THR A 102 -5.88 0.90 9.17
CA THR A 102 -5.22 1.76 10.17
C THR A 102 -5.80 1.51 11.56
N TYR A 103 -5.24 2.13 12.61
CA TYR A 103 -5.88 2.12 13.93
C TYR A 103 -7.25 2.83 13.98
N ALA A 104 -7.60 3.67 13.01
CA ALA A 104 -8.91 4.30 12.88
C ALA A 104 -9.94 3.43 12.13
N GLY A 105 -9.49 2.37 11.44
CA GLY A 105 -10.33 1.51 10.62
C GLY A 105 -9.78 1.32 9.19
N PRO A 106 -10.52 0.55 8.36
CA PRO A 106 -10.19 0.34 6.97
C PRO A 106 -10.61 1.55 6.11
N PHE A 107 -9.78 1.81 5.11
CA PHE A 107 -9.97 2.85 4.11
C PHE A 107 -9.86 2.23 2.72
N GLU A 108 -10.92 2.35 1.92
CA GLU A 108 -10.98 1.82 0.56
C GLU A 108 -10.59 2.90 -0.45
N TYR A 109 -9.63 2.58 -1.32
CA TYR A 109 -9.17 3.41 -2.42
C TYR A 109 -9.67 2.81 -3.73
N ASN A 110 -10.37 3.60 -4.54
CA ASN A 110 -10.64 3.25 -5.94
C ASN A 110 -9.40 3.62 -6.77
N LEU A 111 -8.83 2.64 -7.47
CA LEU A 111 -7.62 2.84 -8.27
C LEU A 111 -7.98 3.37 -9.67
N ALA A 112 -7.11 4.21 -10.24
CA ALA A 112 -7.34 4.80 -11.57
C ALA A 112 -7.30 3.74 -12.69
N SER A 113 -6.49 2.71 -12.50
CA SER A 113 -6.41 1.53 -13.36
C SER A 113 -6.03 0.29 -12.52
N PRO A 114 -6.24 -0.94 -13.04
CA PRO A 114 -5.90 -2.15 -12.30
C PRO A 114 -4.45 -2.17 -11.79
N PHE A 115 -4.28 -2.33 -10.48
CA PHE A 115 -2.99 -2.44 -9.79
C PHE A 115 -2.10 -1.19 -9.85
N ASP A 116 -2.68 -0.02 -10.13
CA ASP A 116 -2.00 1.28 -10.09
C ASP A 116 -2.16 1.92 -8.71
N LEU A 117 -1.25 1.61 -7.77
CA LEU A 117 -1.27 2.19 -6.43
C LEU A 117 -0.72 3.63 -6.40
N SER A 118 -0.10 4.10 -7.49
CA SER A 118 0.37 5.50 -7.56
C SER A 118 -0.79 6.49 -7.47
N SER A 119 -1.97 6.09 -7.98
CA SER A 119 -3.19 6.89 -7.92
C SER A 119 -3.73 7.10 -6.50
N MET A 120 -3.28 6.33 -5.51
CA MET A 120 -3.76 6.47 -4.13
C MET A 120 -3.39 7.83 -3.50
N SER A 121 -2.36 8.51 -4.01
CA SER A 121 -1.96 9.84 -3.54
C SER A 121 -2.97 10.94 -3.92
N SER A 122 -3.78 10.72 -4.95
CA SER A 122 -4.70 11.72 -5.52
C SER A 122 -6.18 11.39 -5.26
N VAL A 123 -6.48 10.27 -4.61
CA VAL A 123 -7.84 9.82 -4.34
C VAL A 123 -8.16 9.96 -2.86
N THR A 124 -9.34 10.51 -2.56
CA THR A 124 -9.90 10.45 -1.21
C THR A 124 -10.48 9.06 -0.96
N PRO A 125 -9.91 8.25 -0.05
CA PRO A 125 -10.43 6.93 0.26
C PRO A 125 -11.76 7.01 1.00
N GLN A 126 -12.60 5.98 0.89
CA GLN A 126 -13.84 5.88 1.65
C GLN A 126 -13.57 5.14 2.97
N GLY A 127 -13.93 5.77 4.09
CA GLY A 127 -13.70 5.23 5.42
C GLY A 127 -14.86 4.37 5.92
N GLY A 128 -14.52 3.27 6.59
CA GLY A 128 -15.47 2.37 7.23
C GLY A 128 -16.15 1.41 6.26
N PHE A 129 -16.54 0.24 6.75
CA PHE A 129 -17.62 -0.50 6.10
C PHE A 129 -18.87 0.36 6.27
N SER A 130 -19.46 0.85 5.18
CA SER A 130 -20.80 1.43 5.25
C SER A 130 -21.67 0.43 6.01
N SER A 131 -22.30 0.89 7.09
CA SER A 131 -23.29 0.10 7.80
C SER A 131 -24.30 -0.40 6.77
N LYS A 132 -24.45 -1.73 6.68
CA LYS A 132 -25.55 -2.35 5.98
C LYS A 132 -26.88 -1.85 6.54
#